data_AF-A0A836REQ5-F1
#
_entry.id   AF-A0A836REQ5-F1
#
_cell.length_a   1.000
_cell.length_b   1.000
_cell.length_c   1.000
_cell.angle_alpha   90.00
_cell.angle_beta   90.00
_cell.angle_gamma   90.00
#
_symmetry.space_group_name_H-M   'P 1'
#
loop_
_entity.id
_entity.type
_entity.pdbx_description
1 polymer ?
#
loop_
_entity_poly.entity_id
_entity_poly.type
_entity_poly.pdbx_seq_one_letter_code
_entity_poly.pdbx_strand_id
1 'polypeptide(L)' 'MDIGEVAKKAKVTTATLRFYEEKGLIKSIGRQGLRRQYGKQVIDQLALISLGRAAGFSLNEIAAMFRQDGKP' A
#
# COMPACT_ATOMS: atom_id res chain seq x y z
N MET A 1 5.50 -11.71 -0.86
CA MET A 1 4.24 -11.81 -1.64
C MET A 1 4.43 -10.97 -2.88
N ASP A 2 4.06 -11.49 -4.05
CA ASP A 2 4.11 -10.68 -5.27
C ASP A 2 2.93 -9.69 -5.33
N ILE A 3 2.96 -8.79 -6.33
CA ILE A 3 1.91 -7.77 -6.47
C ILE A 3 0.52 -8.38 -6.71
N GLY A 4 0.43 -9.55 -7.32
CA GLY A 4 -0.83 -10.23 -7.62
C GLY A 4 -1.44 -10.84 -6.36
N GLU A 5 -0.63 -11.46 -5.50
CA GLU A 5 -1.05 -11.95 -4.19
C GLU A 5 -1.57 -10.83 -3.29
N VAL A 6 -0.85 -9.70 -3.25
CA VAL A 6 -1.26 -8.52 -2.47
C VAL A 6 -2.58 -7.97 -3.00
N ALA A 7 -2.71 -7.81 -4.33
CA ALA A 7 -3.92 -7.31 -4.98
C ALA A 7 -5.15 -8.15 -4.62
N LYS A 8 -5.02 -9.48 -4.70
CA LYS A 8 -6.09 -10.42 -4.32
C LYS A 8 -6.47 -10.29 -2.85
N LYS A 9 -5.48 -10.26 -1.95
CA LYS A 9 -5.73 -10.18 -0.49
C LYS A 9 -6.37 -8.86 -0.07
N ALA A 10 -5.89 -7.75 -0.61
CA ALA A 10 -6.40 -6.41 -0.30
C ALA A 10 -7.63 -6.01 -1.13
N LYS A 11 -8.11 -6.89 -2.04
CA LYS A 11 -9.23 -6.63 -2.95
C LYS A 11 -9.08 -5.34 -3.77
N VAL A 12 -7.86 -5.04 -4.18
CA VAL A 12 -7.51 -3.88 -5.03
C VAL A 12 -6.86 -4.34 -6.33
N THR A 13 -6.84 -3.48 -7.33
CA THR A 13 -6.14 -3.78 -8.58
C THR A 13 -4.62 -3.66 -8.41
N THR A 14 -3.86 -4.36 -9.24
CA THR A 14 -2.40 -4.20 -9.29
C THR A 14 -1.99 -2.79 -9.71
N ALA A 15 -2.80 -2.10 -10.51
CA ALA A 15 -2.61 -0.69 -10.86
C ALA A 15 -2.74 0.23 -9.62
N THR A 16 -3.75 -0.01 -8.77
CA THR A 16 -3.92 0.70 -7.51
C THR A 16 -2.70 0.53 -6.59
N LEU A 17 -2.17 -0.70 -6.49
CA LEU A 17 -0.94 -0.94 -5.72
C LEU A 17 0.26 -0.19 -6.28
N ARG A 18 0.46 -0.19 -7.60
CA ARG A 18 1.54 0.59 -8.23
C ARG A 18 1.40 2.08 -7.95
N PHE A 19 0.17 2.59 -8.04
CA PHE A 19 -0.13 3.99 -7.74
C PHE A 19 0.16 4.34 -6.27
N TYR A 20 -0.21 3.47 -5.33
CA TYR A 20 0.10 3.69 -3.91
C TYR A 20 1.60 3.59 -3.63
N GLU A 21 2.31 2.69 -4.29
CA GLU A 21 3.77 2.60 -4.20
C GLU A 21 4.44 3.88 -4.74
N GLU A 22 3.97 4.41 -5.87
CA GLU A 22 4.45 5.67 -6.45
C GLU A 22 4.17 6.88 -5.54
N LYS A 23 3.05 6.88 -4.83
CA LYS A 23 2.73 7.89 -3.80
C LYS A 23 3.48 7.70 -2.48
N GLY A 24 4.30 6.65 -2.36
CA GLY A 24 5.03 6.32 -1.14
C GLY A 24 4.15 5.79 0.00
N LEU A 25 2.89 5.44 -0.30
CA LEU A 25 1.93 4.90 0.65
C LEU A 25 2.20 3.45 1.02
N ILE A 26 2.87 2.70 0.14
CA ILE A 26 3.35 1.36 0.40
C ILE A 26 4.74 1.21 -0.21
N LYS A 27 5.52 0.22 0.23
CA LYS A 27 6.86 -0.02 -0.30
C LYS A 27 7.10 -1.50 -0.54
N SER A 28 7.73 -1.83 -1.66
CA SER A 28 8.26 -3.17 -1.87
C SER A 28 9.49 -3.41 -0.97
N ILE A 29 9.57 -4.63 -0.41
CA ILE A 29 10.69 -5.06 0.45
C ILE A 29 11.87 -5.60 -0.36
N GLY A 30 11.73 -5.68 -1.69
CA GLY A 30 12.74 -6.19 -2.59
C GLY A 30 12.14 -6.73 -3.87
N ARG A 31 12.92 -7.57 -4.55
CA ARG A 31 12.51 -8.25 -5.79
C ARG A 31 12.90 -9.71 -5.75
N GLN A 32 12.13 -10.54 -6.44
CA GLN A 32 12.44 -11.93 -6.76
C GLN A 32 12.38 -12.04 -8.28
N GLY A 33 13.55 -12.05 -8.93
CA GLY A 33 13.68 -11.85 -10.37
C GLY A 33 13.10 -10.50 -10.81
N LEU A 34 12.20 -10.52 -11.80
CA LEU A 34 11.53 -9.33 -12.32
C LEU A 34 10.32 -8.87 -11.48
N ARG A 35 9.92 -9.62 -10.45
CA ARG A 35 8.70 -9.34 -9.65
C ARG A 35 9.04 -8.63 -8.35
N ARG A 36 8.35 -7.52 -8.08
CA ARG A 36 8.40 -6.83 -6.77
C ARG A 36 7.80 -7.73 -5.69
N GLN A 37 8.45 -7.74 -4.53
CA GLN A 37 7.97 -8.43 -3.34
C GLN A 37 7.50 -7.43 -2.30
N TYR A 38 6.41 -7.77 -1.62
CA TYR A 38 5.83 -6.99 -0.55
C TYR A 38 5.79 -7.82 0.73
N GLY A 39 6.04 -7.15 1.85
CA GLY A 39 5.90 -7.70 3.18
C GLY A 39 4.44 -7.83 3.60
N LYS A 40 4.18 -8.58 4.68
CA LYS A 40 2.82 -8.72 5.22
C LYS A 40 2.24 -7.40 5.70
N GLN A 41 3.08 -6.51 6.24
CA GLN A 41 2.71 -5.16 6.71
C GLN A 41 1.99 -4.31 5.65
N VAL A 42 2.27 -4.55 4.37
CA VAL A 42 1.59 -3.84 3.27
C VAL A 42 0.08 -4.12 3.27
N ILE A 43 -0.36 -5.31 3.69
CA ILE A 43 -1.78 -5.64 3.81
C ILE A 43 -2.44 -4.80 4.88
N ASP A 44 -1.80 -4.67 6.05
CA ASP A 44 -2.31 -3.88 7.16
C ASP A 44 -2.36 -2.38 6.78
N GLN A 45 -1.33 -1.90 6.09
CA GLN A 45 -1.28 -0.54 5.57
C GLN A 45 -2.38 -0.27 4.53
N LEU A 46 -2.66 -1.22 3.65
CA LEU A 46 -3.76 -1.13 2.68
C LEU A 46 -5.13 -1.12 3.36
N ALA A 47 -5.30 -1.87 4.45
CA ALA A 47 -6.52 -1.84 5.26
C ALA A 47 -6.74 -0.45 5.90
N LEU A 48 -5.67 0.16 6.43
CA LEU A 48 -5.72 1.53 6.96
C LEU A 48 -6.04 2.56 5.87
N ILE A 49 -5.42 2.45 4.70
CA ILE A 49 -5.75 3.32 3.55
C ILE A 49 -7.22 3.15 3.17
N SER A 50 -7.73 1.93 3.11
CA SER A 50 -9.14 1.66 2.81
C SER A 50 -10.07 2.28 3.85
N LEU A 51 -9.73 2.19 5.13
CA LEU A 51 -10.49 2.79 6.23
C LEU A 51 -10.50 4.32 6.13
N GLY A 52 -9.34 4.95 5.90
CA GLY A 52 -9.25 6.40 5.71
C GLY A 52 -10.09 6.87 4.52
N ARG A 53 -10.06 6.13 3.40
CA ARG A 53 -10.90 6.42 2.24
C ARG A 53 -12.39 6.32 2.54
N ALA A 54 -12.80 5.31 3.32
CA ALA A 54 -14.18 5.14 3.75
C ALA A 54 -14.64 6.24 4.72
N ALA A 55 -13.73 6.78 5.53
CA ALA A 55 -13.96 7.93 6.41
C ALA A 55 -13.97 9.29 5.68
N GLY A 56 -13.76 9.32 4.36
CA GLY A 56 -13.81 10.53 3.55
C GLY A 56 -12.47 11.23 3.33
N PHE A 57 -11.37 10.68 3.83
CA PHE A 57 -10.04 11.25 3.61
C PHE A 57 -9.56 11.02 2.17
N SER A 58 -8.90 12.02 1.61
CA SER A 58 -8.13 11.90 0.38
C SER A 58 -6.86 11.07 0.62
N LEU A 59 -6.31 10.51 -0.45
CA LEU A 59 -5.05 9.77 -0.36
C LEU A 59 -3.88 10.64 0.09
N ASN A 60 -3.91 11.95 -0.19
CA ASN A 60 -2.88 12.88 0.24
C ASN A 60 -2.93 13.11 1.76
N GLU A 61 -4.13 13.21 2.33
CA GLU A 61 -4.33 13.32 3.78
C GLU A 61 -3.88 12.04 4.48
N ILE A 62 -4.28 10.89 3.95
CA ILE A 62 -3.83 9.59 4.46
C ILE A 62 -2.29 9.47 4.39
N ALA A 63 -1.68 9.89 3.28
CA ALA A 63 -0.21 9.92 3.14
C ALA A 63 0.47 10.90 4.10
N ALA A 64 -0.20 11.98 4.50
CA ALA A 64 0.32 12.90 5.50
C ALA A 64 0.26 12.29 6.91
N MET A 65 -0.79 11.53 7.23
CA MET A 65 -0.92 10.80 8.50
C MET A 65 0.21 9.78 8.68
N PHE A 66 0.50 8.97 7.66
CA PHE A 66 1.64 8.03 7.70
C PHE A 66 3.01 8.70 7.85
N ARG A 67 3.15 9.97 7.44
CA ARG A 67 4.38 10.74 7.61
C ARG A 67 4.54 11.32 9.02
N GLN A 68 3.44 11.61 9.72
CA GLN A 68 3.49 12.14 11.08
C GLN A 68 3.80 11.07 12.13
N ASP A 69 3.48 9.80 11.85
CA ASP A 69 3.79 8.67 12.74
C ASP A 69 5.18 8.06 12.52
N GLY A 70 6.04 8.71 11.73
CA GLY A 70 7.47 8.45 11.71
C GLY A 70 7.85 6.98 11.57
N LYS A 71 7.31 6.27 10.56
CA LYS A 71 7.89 5.09 9.88
C LYS A 71 6.90 4.45 8.90
N PRO A 72 7.43 3.79 7.85
CA PRO A 72 7.62 2.33 7.94
C PRO A 72 9.05 1.93 8.34
#